data_AF-A0A6N9DWY9-F1
#
_entry.id   AF-A0A6N9DWY9-F1
#
_cell.length_a   1.000
_cell.length_b   1.000
_cell.length_c   1.000
_cell.angle_alpha   90.00
_cell.angle_beta   90.00
_cell.angle_gamma   90.00
#
_symmetry.space_group_name_H-M   'P 1'
#
loop_
_entity.id
_entity.type
_entity.pdbx_description
1 polymer ?
#
loop_
_entity_poly.entity_id
_entity_poly.type
_entity_poly.pdbx_seq_one_letter_code
_entity_poly.pdbx_strand_id
1 'polypeptide(L)'
;MFEEEKTFVLRFNLVAGFPEDYDGDEDEYAWLHDWETRIKPELLKTVVASLRAHPSWSVHVRNRGMAATDEVEVALEKTFSTDGRSLPE
;
A
#
# COMPACT_ATOMS: atom_id res chain seq x y z
N MET A 1 23.14 -16.37 5.12
CA MET A 1 21.86 -16.03 5.79
C MET A 1 20.77 -16.62 4.92
N PHE A 2 19.84 -17.38 5.50
CA PHE A 2 18.69 -17.91 4.77
C PHE A 2 17.55 -16.89 4.87
N GLU A 3 16.91 -16.58 3.75
CA GLU A 3 15.81 -15.61 3.66
C GLU A 3 14.61 -16.29 3.02
N GLU A 4 13.44 -16.10 3.64
CA GLU A 4 12.16 -16.53 3.09
C GLU A 4 11.37 -15.29 2.71
N GLU A 5 10.94 -15.22 1.45
CA GLU A 5 10.13 -14.12 0.95
C GLU A 5 8.70 -14.58 0.65
N LYS A 6 7.75 -13.70 0.93
CA LYS A 6 6.35 -13.87 0.51
C LYS A 6 5.78 -12.52 0.12
N THR A 7 5.20 -12.47 -1.08
CA THR A 7 4.48 -11.30 -1.57
C THR A 7 2.98 -11.61 -1.62
N PHE A 8 2.17 -10.61 -1.27
CA PHE A 8 0.73 -10.62 -1.53
C PHE A 8 0.31 -9.26 -2.10
N VAL A 9 -0.82 -9.23 -2.81
CA VAL A 9 -1.32 -8.00 -3.47
C VAL A 9 -2.62 -7.57 -2.80
N LEU A 10 -2.66 -6.32 -2.34
CA LEU A 10 -3.89 -5.62 -1.96
C LEU A 10 -4.26 -4.68 -3.12
N ARG A 11 -5.45 -4.88 -3.71
CA ARG A 11 -5.90 -4.11 -4.88
C ARG A 11 -7.20 -3.37 -4.58
N PHE A 12 -7.22 -2.08 -4.88
CA PHE A 12 -8.43 -1.26 -4.88
C PHE A 12 -8.96 -1.17 -6.31
N ASN A 13 -10.27 -1.34 -6.49
CA ASN A 13 -10.93 -1.13 -7.77
C ASN A 13 -11.89 0.04 -7.61
N LEU A 14 -11.64 1.12 -8.34
CA LEU A 14 -12.44 2.35 -8.27
C LEU A 14 -13.45 2.35 -9.41
N VAL A 15 -14.69 2.69 -9.09
CA VAL A 15 -15.78 2.78 -10.06
C VAL A 15 -16.54 4.06 -9.78
N ALA A 16 -16.68 4.90 -10.81
CA ALA A 16 -17.56 6.06 -10.80
C ALA A 16 -18.69 5.82 -11.81
N GLY A 17 -19.93 5.99 -11.37
CA GLY A 17 -21.11 5.90 -12.23
C GLY A 17 -21.55 7.28 -12.67
N PHE A 18 -21.84 7.44 -13.95
CA PHE A 18 -22.29 8.70 -14.54
C PHE A 18 -23.69 8.53 -15.15
N PRO A 19 -24.54 9.58 -15.13
CA PRO A 19 -25.82 9.58 -15.85
C PRO A 19 -25.65 9.36 -17.36
N GLU A 20 -26.71 8.88 -18.03
CA GLU A 20 -26.68 8.61 -19.48
C GLU A 20 -26.46 9.87 -20.32
N ASP A 21 -26.83 11.04 -19.79
CA ASP A 21 -26.71 12.36 -20.45
C ASP A 21 -25.40 13.09 -20.07
N TYR A 22 -24.42 12.37 -19.50
CA TYR A 22 -23.15 12.97 -19.05
C TYR A 22 -22.23 13.26 -20.25
N ASP A 23 -21.96 14.54 -20.52
CA ASP A 23 -21.18 15.01 -21.68
C ASP A 23 -19.65 14.95 -21.48
N GLY A 24 -19.16 14.51 -20.31
CA GLY A 24 -17.72 14.28 -20.09
C GLY A 24 -16.93 15.48 -19.57
N ASP A 25 -17.37 16.70 -19.87
CA ASP A 25 -16.61 17.93 -19.63
C ASP A 25 -16.74 18.52 -18.20
N GLU A 26 -17.71 18.08 -17.38
CA GLU A 26 -17.97 18.74 -16.09
C GLU A 26 -17.11 18.24 -14.91
N ASP A 27 -16.63 16.99 -14.90
CA ASP A 27 -15.92 16.45 -13.74
C ASP A 27 -14.40 16.31 -13.91
N GLU A 28 -13.77 16.46 -15.08
CA GLU A 28 -12.29 16.41 -15.25
C GLU A 28 -11.56 15.32 -14.41
N TYR A 29 -12.13 14.12 -14.26
CA TYR A 29 -11.60 13.08 -13.35
C TYR A 29 -11.53 13.47 -11.86
N ALA A 30 -12.39 14.37 -11.38
CA ALA A 30 -12.41 14.89 -10.01
C ALA A 30 -12.51 13.77 -8.97
N TRP A 31 -13.29 12.71 -9.26
CA TRP A 31 -13.35 11.51 -8.43
C TRP A 31 -11.99 10.80 -8.30
N LEU A 32 -11.23 10.72 -9.40
CA LEU A 32 -9.89 10.14 -9.41
C LEU A 32 -8.89 11.09 -8.75
N HIS A 33 -9.05 12.40 -8.95
CA HIS A 33 -8.21 13.43 -8.32
C HIS A 33 -8.37 13.43 -6.80
N ASP A 34 -9.60 13.36 -6.28
CA ASP A 34 -9.86 13.24 -4.84
C ASP A 34 -9.25 11.95 -4.27
N TRP A 35 -9.38 10.84 -4.99
CA TRP A 35 -8.71 9.59 -4.62
C TRP A 35 -7.19 9.75 -4.54
N GLU A 36 -6.57 10.28 -5.60
CA GLU A 36 -5.12 10.37 -5.74
C GLU A 36 -4.49 11.37 -4.75
N THR A 37 -5.17 12.49 -4.47
CA THR A 37 -4.62 13.58 -3.66
C THR A 37 -4.98 13.50 -2.18
N ARG A 38 -6.08 12.83 -1.82
CA ARG A 38 -6.60 12.80 -0.46
C ARG A 38 -6.71 11.39 0.10
N ILE A 39 -7.53 10.54 -0.51
CA ILE A 39 -7.88 9.24 0.07
C ILE A 39 -6.67 8.30 0.10
N LYS A 40 -5.98 8.14 -1.04
CA LYS A 40 -4.83 7.23 -1.15
C LYS A 40 -3.69 7.62 -0.19
N PRO A 41 -3.24 8.90 -0.12
CA PRO A 41 -2.20 9.29 0.84
C PRO A 41 -2.58 9.05 2.31
N GLU A 42 -3.82 9.36 2.71
CA GLU A 42 -4.30 9.13 4.08
C GLU A 42 -4.35 7.65 4.45
N LEU A 43 -4.81 6.81 3.52
CA LEU A 43 -4.84 5.36 3.70
C LEU A 43 -3.43 4.77 3.84
N LEU A 44 -2.51 5.14 2.94
CA LEU A 44 -1.12 4.69 2.99
C LEU A 44 -0.44 5.09 4.30
N LYS A 45 -0.67 6.33 4.76
CA LYS A 45 -0.17 6.81 6.06
C LYS A 45 -0.68 5.95 7.20
N THR A 46 -1.97 5.63 7.21
CA THR A 46 -2.61 4.81 8.24
C THR A 46 -2.08 3.37 8.24
N VAL A 47 -1.97 2.75 7.06
CA VAL A 47 -1.43 1.40 6.90
C VAL A 47 0.02 1.34 7.40
N VAL A 48 0.89 2.23 6.92
CA VAL A 48 2.31 2.27 7.34
C VAL A 48 2.43 2.53 8.85
N ALA A 49 1.62 3.43 9.40
CA ALA A 49 1.61 3.69 10.85
C ALA A 49 1.19 2.45 11.65
N SER A 50 0.15 1.74 11.20
CA SER A 50 -0.31 0.50 11.83
C SER A 50 0.77 -0.59 11.77
N LEU A 51 1.46 -0.74 10.63
CA LEU A 51 2.52 -1.74 10.48
C LEU A 51 3.71 -1.42 11.41
N ARG A 52 4.10 -0.14 11.52
CA ARG A 52 5.17 0.32 12.41
C ARG A 52 4.86 0.13 13.90
N ALA A 53 3.59 -0.05 14.28
CA ALA A 53 3.22 -0.37 15.65
C ALA A 53 3.63 -1.79 16.08
N HIS A 54 4.11 -2.63 15.16
CA HIS A 54 4.64 -3.97 15.45
C HIS A 54 6.18 -3.96 15.49
N PRO A 55 6.83 -3.78 16.66
CA PRO A 55 8.27 -3.51 16.76
C PRO A 55 9.19 -4.65 16.33
N SER A 56 8.64 -5.86 16.12
CA SER A 56 9.40 -7.00 15.58
C SER A 56 9.58 -6.96 14.06
N TRP A 57 8.99 -5.95 13.39
CA TRP A 57 9.07 -5.75 11.95
C TRP A 57 9.65 -4.38 11.62
N SER A 58 10.61 -4.33 10.71
CA SER A 58 11.04 -3.10 10.03
C SER A 58 10.12 -2.83 8.85
N VAL A 59 9.68 -1.58 8.67
CA VAL A 59 8.70 -1.20 7.64
C VAL A 59 9.23 -0.03 6.81
N HIS A 60 9.37 -0.24 5.50
CA HIS A 60 9.83 0.78 4.57
C HIS A 60 9.06 0.73 3.24
N VAL A 61 8.88 1.89 2.61
CA VAL A 61 8.28 1.97 1.28
C VAL A 61 9.38 1.75 0.25
N ARG A 62 9.15 0.85 -0.72
CA ARG A 62 10.05 0.62 -1.84
C ARG A 62 9.43 1.19 -3.11
N ASN A 63 10.26 1.81 -3.93
CA ASN A 63 9.90 2.16 -5.30
C ASN A 63 10.73 1.29 -6.24
N ARG A 64 10.06 0.49 -7.08
CA ARG A 64 10.69 -0.43 -8.05
C ARG A 64 10.79 0.17 -9.46
N GLY A 65 10.76 1.50 -9.58
CA GLY A 65 10.77 2.21 -10.86
C GLY A 65 9.38 2.46 -11.45
N MET A 66 8.31 2.21 -10.67
CA MET A 66 6.93 2.54 -11.03
C MET A 66 6.53 3.87 -10.40
N ALA A 67 5.62 4.59 -11.07
CA ALA A 67 5.05 5.79 -10.46
C ALA A 67 4.16 5.39 -9.28
N ALA A 68 4.12 6.23 -8.23
CA ALA A 68 3.30 5.99 -7.05
C ALA A 68 1.78 6.06 -7.33
N THR A 69 1.42 6.50 -8.54
CA THR A 69 0.08 6.41 -9.14
C THR A 69 -0.27 4.97 -9.53
N ASP A 70 0.73 4.19 -9.94
CA ASP A 70 0.56 2.82 -10.45
C ASP A 70 0.81 1.77 -9.35
N GLU A 71 1.87 1.93 -8.56
CA GLU A 71 2.22 0.98 -7.51
C GLU A 71 2.88 1.64 -6.29
N VAL A 72 2.48 1.19 -5.10
CA VAL A 72 3.17 1.49 -3.85
C VAL A 72 3.47 0.18 -3.14
N GLU A 73 4.75 -0.20 -3.08
CA GLU A 73 5.19 -1.37 -2.33
C GLU A 73 5.61 -0.96 -0.91
N VAL A 74 5.00 -1.61 0.09
CA VAL A 74 5.42 -1.49 1.49
C VAL A 74 6.08 -2.80 1.89
N ALA A 75 7.40 -2.77 2.07
CA ALA A 75 8.17 -3.92 2.49
C ALA A 75 8.24 -4.02 4.02
N LEU A 76 8.09 -5.25 4.49
CA LEU A 76 8.23 -5.63 5.89
C LEU A 76 9.34 -6.65 6.03
N GLU A 77 10.29 -6.38 6.91
CA GLU A 77 11.41 -7.26 7.18
C GLU A 77 11.43 -7.64 8.65
N LYS A 78 11.69 -8.91 8.93
CA LYS A 78 11.88 -9.40 10.30
C LYS A 78 13.18 -10.17 10.38
N THR A 79 14.08 -9.69 11.23
CA THR A 79 15.33 -10.39 11.52
C THR A 79 15.11 -11.33 12.69
N PHE A 80 15.38 -12.62 12.47
CA PHE A 80 15.44 -13.60 13.54
C PHE A 80 16.89 -13.65 14.05
N SER A 81 17.11 -13.18 15.27
CA SER A 81 18.40 -13.37 15.94
C SER A 81 18.50 -14.80 16.45
N THR A 82 19.65 -15.44 16.24
CA THR A 82 19.92 -16.83 16.69
C THR A 82 20.04 -16.95 18.21
N ASP A 83 20.03 -15.85 18.95
CA ASP A 83 20.16 -15.82 20.41
C ASP A 83 18.79 -15.81 21.10
N GLY A 84 18.24 -17.00 21.33
CA GLY A 84 17.08 -17.21 22.20
C GLY A 84 15.83 -17.74 21.51
N ARG A 85 15.79 -19.07 21.29
CA ARG A 85 14.61 -19.92 21.06
C ARG A 85 13.26 -19.19 20.90
N SER A 86 12.76 -19.19 19.66
CA SER A 86 11.33 -19.34 19.37
C SER A 86 11.19 -19.82 17.92
N LEU A 87 11.45 -21.11 17.71
CA LEU A 87 10.85 -21.82 16.57
C LEU A 87 9.46 -22.24 17.03
N PRO A 88 8.35 -21.82 16.39
CA PRO A 88 7.07 -22.47 16.62
C PRO A 88 7.11 -23.89 16.03
N GLU A 89 6.56 -24.85 16.79
CA GLU A 89 6.29 -26.23 16.35
C GLU A 89 5.20 -26.27 15.26
#